data_AF-A0A0Q4Y500-F1
#
_entry.id   AF-A0A0Q4Y500-F1
#
_cell.length_a   1.000
_cell.length_b   1.000
_cell.length_c   1.000
_cell.angle_alpha   90.00
_cell.angle_beta   90.00
_cell.angle_gamma   90.00
#
_symmetry.space_group_name_H-M   'P 1'
#
loop_
_entity.id
_entity.type
_entity.pdbx_description
1 polymer ?
#
loop_
_entity_poly.entity_id
_entity_poly.type
_entity_poly.pdbx_seq_one_letter_code
_entity_poly.pdbx_strand_id
1 'polypeptide(L)'
;MSLRTASRLLLNVAPWACLIAMPLAVAQPAPSPAEQARQIYQSDLATCNSGQLPAPLREACVREAGARFDRARGGVPGDTTVETPDGRATVVVPQGAPTPPTSSDVSPTPDGRANVVPAR
;
A
#
# COMPACT_ATOMS: atom_id res chain seq x y z
N MET A 1 -80.33 12.36 8.62
CA MET A 1 -79.20 12.66 9.52
C MET A 1 -77.96 12.96 8.68
N SER A 2 -77.38 14.15 8.91
CA SER A 2 -76.29 14.87 8.23
C SER A 2 -75.20 14.03 7.55
N LEU A 3 -74.93 14.21 6.27
CA LEU A 3 -74.20 15.30 5.57
C LEU A 3 -72.66 15.23 5.68
N ARG A 4 -72.08 15.16 4.49
CA ARG A 4 -70.66 15.20 4.11
C ARG A 4 -69.99 16.49 4.59
N THR A 5 -68.74 16.39 5.05
CA THR A 5 -67.84 17.55 5.07
C THR A 5 -66.42 17.12 4.70
N ALA A 6 -66.08 17.36 3.43
CA ALA A 6 -64.71 17.57 3.00
C ALA A 6 -64.24 18.95 3.48
N SER A 7 -63.01 19.08 3.96
CA SER A 7 -62.30 20.36 4.07
C SER A 7 -60.81 20.06 4.08
N ARG A 8 -60.10 20.01 2.95
CA ARG A 8 -59.49 21.14 2.21
C ARG A 8 -58.69 22.10 3.08
N LEU A 9 -57.39 22.13 2.77
CA LEU A 9 -56.38 23.21 2.91
C LEU A 9 -56.21 23.80 4.32
N LEU A 10 -55.00 23.93 4.87
CA LEU A 10 -53.99 24.93 4.50
C LEU A 10 -52.62 24.41 4.99
N LEU A 11 -51.62 24.27 4.13
CA LEU A 11 -50.66 25.33 3.81
C LEU A 11 -49.97 25.92 5.06
N ASN A 12 -48.88 25.30 5.50
CA ASN A 12 -47.83 26.00 6.25
C ASN A 12 -46.48 25.71 5.58
N VAL A 13 -46.38 26.25 4.37
CA VAL A 13 -45.10 26.56 3.73
C VAL A 13 -44.55 27.74 4.51
N ALA A 14 -43.67 27.48 5.50
CA ALA A 14 -42.94 28.54 6.17
C ALA A 14 -41.90 29.11 5.18
N PRO A 15 -42.07 30.33 4.64
CA PRO A 15 -41.19 30.91 3.67
C PRO A 15 -40.18 31.76 4.44
N TRP A 16 -39.19 31.13 5.08
CA TRP A 16 -38.13 31.85 5.76
C TRP A 16 -36.79 31.63 5.08
N ALA A 17 -36.40 32.70 4.37
CA ALA A 17 -35.06 33.10 4.01
C ALA A 17 -34.28 32.17 3.07
N CYS A 18 -34.36 32.52 1.79
CA CYS A 18 -33.21 32.45 0.87
C CYS A 18 -31.95 33.02 1.55
N LEU A 19 -31.19 32.16 2.21
CA LEU A 19 -29.77 32.39 2.45
C LEU A 19 -29.01 31.54 1.44
N ILE A 20 -28.67 32.22 0.36
CA ILE A 20 -27.59 31.95 -0.60
C ILE A 20 -26.71 30.77 -0.18
N ALA A 21 -27.04 29.55 -0.64
CA ALA A 21 -26.10 28.44 -0.67
C ALA A 21 -25.18 28.66 -1.88
N MET A 22 -24.22 29.58 -1.74
CA MET A 22 -23.08 29.64 -2.65
C MET A 22 -22.37 28.29 -2.56
N PRO A 23 -22.19 27.55 -3.67
CA PRO A 23 -21.23 26.45 -3.67
C PRO A 23 -19.85 27.11 -3.56
N LEU A 24 -19.31 27.18 -2.34
CA LEU A 24 -17.87 27.34 -2.17
C LEU A 24 -17.25 26.12 -2.83
N ALA A 25 -16.75 26.30 -4.06
CA ALA A 25 -15.91 25.35 -4.73
C ALA A 25 -14.62 25.25 -3.91
N VAL A 26 -14.65 24.44 -2.85
CA VAL A 26 -13.45 24.03 -2.15
C VAL A 26 -12.65 23.21 -3.15
N ALA A 27 -11.55 23.77 -3.64
CA ALA A 27 -10.58 23.01 -4.41
C ALA A 27 -10.04 21.93 -3.47
N GLN A 28 -10.59 20.72 -3.58
CA GLN A 28 -10.09 19.57 -2.83
C GLN A 28 -8.67 19.32 -3.33
N PRO A 29 -7.65 19.28 -2.42
CA PRO A 29 -6.31 18.92 -2.83
C PRO A 29 -6.36 17.54 -3.50
N ALA A 30 -5.66 17.40 -4.63
CA ALA A 30 -5.55 16.12 -5.30
C ALA A 30 -4.97 15.10 -4.31
N PRO A 31 -5.54 13.88 -4.23
CA PRO A 31 -5.05 12.86 -3.30
C PRO A 31 -3.57 12.60 -3.58
N SER A 32 -2.78 12.55 -2.52
CA SER A 32 -1.38 12.18 -2.62
C SER A 32 -1.25 10.76 -3.17
N PRO A 33 -0.11 10.40 -3.79
CA PRO A 33 0.12 9.04 -4.29
C PRO A 33 -0.10 7.95 -3.24
N ALA A 34 0.25 8.23 -1.97
CA ALA A 34 0.03 7.32 -0.86
C ALA A 34 -1.46 7.14 -0.52
N GLU A 35 -2.26 8.20 -0.60
CA GLU A 35 -3.71 8.14 -0.38
C GLU A 35 -4.40 7.40 -1.52
N GLN A 36 -3.98 7.64 -2.76
CA GLN A 36 -4.51 6.93 -3.93
C GLN A 36 -4.20 5.43 -3.87
N ALA A 37 -2.97 5.06 -3.50
CA ALA A 37 -2.60 3.65 -3.28
C ALA A 37 -3.47 3.00 -2.18
N ARG A 38 -3.77 3.73 -1.11
CA ARG A 38 -4.63 3.24 -0.02
C ARG A 38 -6.07 3.05 -0.45
N GLN A 39 -6.60 3.95 -1.28
CA GLN A 39 -7.95 3.83 -1.82
C GLN A 39 -8.10 2.60 -2.73
N ILE A 40 -7.13 2.36 -3.62
CA ILE A 40 -7.10 1.18 -4.49
C ILE A 40 -7.05 -0.11 -3.65
N TYR A 41 -6.20 -0.14 -2.62
CA TYR A 41 -6.12 -1.28 -1.72
C TYR A 41 -7.45 -1.58 -1.02
N GLN A 42 -8.16 -0.54 -0.55
CA GLN A 42 -9.47 -0.70 0.06
C GLN A 42 -10.52 -1.26 -0.92
N SER A 43 -10.51 -0.81 -2.19
CA SER A 43 -11.40 -1.39 -3.21
C SER A 43 -11.06 -2.83 -3.55
N ASP A 44 -9.78 -3.19 -3.56
CA ASP A 44 -9.33 -4.56 -3.79
C ASP A 44 -9.79 -5.48 -2.65
N LEU A 45 -9.68 -5.04 -1.39
CA LEU A 45 -10.17 -5.79 -0.23
C LEU A 45 -11.69 -5.99 -0.26
N ALA A 46 -12.46 -5.00 -0.70
CA ALA A 46 -13.91 -5.14 -0.86
C ALA A 46 -14.25 -6.21 -1.91
N THR A 47 -13.49 -6.25 -3.00
CA THR A 47 -13.63 -7.27 -4.05
C THR A 47 -13.27 -8.66 -3.53
N CYS A 48 -12.12 -8.79 -2.85
CA CYS A 48 -11.69 -10.07 -2.26
C CYS A 48 -12.70 -10.60 -1.22
N ASN A 49 -13.28 -9.71 -0.40
CA ASN A 49 -14.23 -10.06 0.67
C ASN A 49 -15.70 -10.00 0.24
N SER A 50 -15.99 -9.97 -1.06
CA SER A 50 -17.36 -9.92 -1.60
C SER A 50 -18.22 -11.17 -1.33
N GLY A 51 -17.62 -12.23 -0.77
CA GLY A 51 -18.28 -13.53 -0.56
C GLY A 51 -18.36 -14.40 -1.81
N GLN A 52 -17.85 -13.92 -2.95
CA GLN A 52 -17.84 -14.65 -4.22
C GLN A 52 -16.69 -15.68 -4.31
N LEU A 53 -15.65 -15.51 -3.49
CA LEU A 53 -14.46 -16.36 -3.47
C LEU A 53 -14.49 -17.33 -2.27
N PRO A 54 -14.21 -18.63 -2.48
CA PRO A 54 -13.97 -19.56 -1.37
C PRO A 54 -12.69 -19.18 -0.61
N ALA A 55 -12.59 -19.61 0.66
CA ALA A 55 -11.52 -19.18 1.55
C ALA A 55 -10.09 -19.23 0.95
N PRO A 56 -9.63 -20.30 0.28
CA PRO A 56 -8.28 -20.33 -0.29
C PRO A 56 -8.04 -19.25 -1.35
N LEU A 57 -9.01 -18.99 -2.22
CA LEU A 57 -8.92 -17.97 -3.26
C LEU A 57 -9.04 -16.56 -2.68
N ARG A 58 -9.86 -16.38 -1.65
CA ARG A 58 -9.99 -15.11 -0.92
C ARG A 58 -8.66 -14.73 -0.26
N GLU A 59 -8.01 -15.67 0.43
CA GLU A 59 -6.71 -15.41 1.07
C GLU A 59 -5.61 -15.10 0.04
N ALA A 60 -5.61 -15.77 -1.11
CA ALA A 60 -4.71 -15.46 -2.22
C ALA A 60 -4.92 -14.03 -2.76
N CYS A 61 -6.19 -13.65 -2.98
CA CYS A 61 -6.57 -12.30 -3.42
C CYS A 61 -6.09 -11.22 -2.45
N VAL A 62 -6.33 -11.39 -1.14
CA VAL A 62 -5.91 -10.43 -0.10
C VAL A 62 -4.39 -10.30 -0.07
N ARG A 63 -3.66 -11.41 -0.19
CA ARG A 63 -2.18 -11.40 -0.21
C ARG A 63 -1.63 -10.65 -1.42
N GLU A 64 -2.20 -10.85 -2.60
CA GLU A 64 -1.79 -10.14 -3.81
C GLU A 64 -2.11 -8.64 -3.74
N ALA A 65 -3.29 -8.27 -3.23
CA ALA A 65 -3.67 -6.89 -3.01
C ALA A 65 -2.69 -6.18 -2.06
N GLY A 66 -2.28 -6.85 -0.97
CA GLY A 66 -1.24 -6.36 -0.06
C GLY A 66 0.11 -6.14 -0.76
N ALA A 67 0.59 -7.13 -1.52
CA ALA A 67 1.84 -7.01 -2.26
C ALA A 67 1.83 -5.89 -3.32
N ARG A 68 0.66 -5.61 -3.93
CA ARG A 68 0.49 -4.45 -4.84
C ARG A 68 0.55 -3.12 -4.06
N PHE A 69 -0.11 -3.05 -2.91
CA PHE A 69 -0.09 -1.86 -2.06
C PHE A 69 1.32 -1.55 -1.53
N ASP A 70 2.05 -2.56 -1.10
CA ASP A 70 3.43 -2.39 -0.60
C ASP A 70 4.35 -1.86 -1.69
N ARG A 71 4.27 -2.42 -2.91
CA ARG A 71 5.00 -1.90 -4.09
C ARG A 71 4.65 -0.44 -4.39
N ALA A 72 3.37 -0.07 -4.31
CA ALA A 72 2.93 1.30 -4.56
C ALA A 72 3.45 2.31 -3.51
N ARG A 73 3.83 1.83 -2.32
CA ARG A 73 4.41 2.66 -1.24
C ARG A 73 5.94 2.72 -1.25
N GLY A 74 6.58 2.17 -2.29
CA GLY A 74 8.03 2.14 -2.43
C GLY A 74 8.66 0.78 -2.16
N GLY A 75 7.89 -0.20 -1.67
CA GLY A 75 8.30 -1.60 -1.49
C GLY A 75 9.48 -1.81 -0.53
N VAL A 76 9.68 -3.06 -0.13
CA VAL A 76 11.04 -3.53 0.20
C VAL A 76 11.74 -3.71 -1.15
N PRO A 77 12.94 -3.17 -1.38
CA PRO A 77 13.66 -3.44 -2.62
C PRO A 77 13.71 -4.95 -2.86
N GLY A 78 13.36 -5.39 -4.07
CA GLY A 78 13.37 -6.82 -4.40
C GLY A 78 14.77 -7.39 -4.19
N ASP A 79 14.87 -8.68 -3.90
CA ASP A 79 16.19 -9.29 -3.80
C ASP A 79 16.78 -9.53 -5.20
N THR A 80 18.01 -9.09 -5.41
CA THR A 80 18.82 -9.41 -6.59
C THR A 80 19.82 -10.50 -6.22
N THR A 81 19.87 -11.56 -7.02
CA THR A 81 20.92 -12.57 -6.90
C THR A 81 22.17 -12.05 -7.60
N VAL A 82 23.27 -11.92 -6.86
CA VAL A 82 24.56 -11.48 -7.38
C VAL A 82 25.57 -12.60 -7.19
N GLU A 83 26.24 -12.99 -8.27
CA GLU A 83 27.36 -13.92 -8.19
C GLU A 83 28.56 -13.21 -7.53
N THR A 84 29.22 -13.86 -6.59
CA THR A 84 30.45 -13.32 -6.02
C THR A 84 31.50 -13.19 -7.12
N PRO A 85 32.35 -12.15 -7.11
CA PRO A 85 33.37 -11.96 -8.15
C PRO A 85 34.33 -13.15 -8.34
N ASP A 86 34.53 -13.96 -7.30
CA ASP A 86 35.35 -15.18 -7.34
C ASP A 86 34.59 -16.42 -7.90
N GLY A 87 33.30 -16.27 -8.23
CA GLY A 87 32.47 -17.30 -8.86
C GLY A 87 32.09 -18.49 -7.98
N ARG A 88 32.38 -18.46 -6.67
CA ARG A 88 32.16 -19.61 -5.78
C ARG A 88 30.85 -19.57 -5.02
N ALA A 89 30.21 -18.41 -4.92
CA ALA A 89 28.96 -18.23 -4.20
C ALA A 89 27.98 -17.34 -4.96
N THR A 90 26.71 -17.54 -4.65
CA THR A 90 25.63 -16.65 -5.09
C THR A 90 25.04 -16.01 -3.85
N VAL A 91 25.07 -14.68 -3.79
CA VAL A 91 24.59 -13.91 -2.64
C VAL A 91 23.30 -13.23 -3.03
N VAL A 92 22.29 -13.38 -2.20
CA VAL A 92 21.02 -12.66 -2.31
C VAL A 92 21.20 -11.31 -1.61
N VAL A 93 21.12 -10.22 -2.36
CA VAL A 93 21.26 -8.85 -1.85
C VAL A 93 20.02 -8.03 -2.20
N PRO A 94 19.51 -7.17 -1.29
CA PRO A 94 18.42 -6.26 -1.62
C PRO A 94 18.81 -5.34 -2.79
N GLN A 95 17.88 -5.08 -3.69
CA GLN A 95 18.08 -4.22 -4.86
C GLN A 95 18.45 -2.80 -4.41
N GLY A 96 19.59 -2.29 -4.90
CA GLY A 96 20.12 -0.98 -4.51
C GLY A 96 20.94 -0.98 -3.21
N ALA A 97 21.13 -2.14 -2.57
CA ALA A 97 22.15 -2.28 -1.53
C ALA A 97 23.56 -2.08 -2.12
N PRO A 98 24.48 -1.42 -1.39
CA PRO A 98 25.87 -1.32 -1.83
C PRO A 98 26.45 -2.72 -2.02
N THR A 99 27.28 -2.89 -3.05
CA THR A 99 28.00 -4.13 -3.30
C THR A 99 28.71 -4.55 -2.01
N PRO A 100 28.58 -5.81 -1.55
CA PRO A 100 29.24 -6.27 -0.34
C PRO A 100 30.75 -6.00 -0.42
N PRO A 101 31.41 -5.60 0.68
CA PRO A 101 32.85 -5.38 0.68
C PRO A 101 33.57 -6.65 0.23
N THR A 102 34.50 -6.49 -0.72
CA THR A 102 35.21 -7.56 -1.43
C THR A 102 36.58 -7.88 -0.82
N SER A 103 36.90 -7.38 0.38
CA SER A 103 38.23 -7.59 0.93
C SER A 103 38.45 -9.08 1.22
N SER A 104 39.21 -9.68 0.30
CA SER A 104 39.79 -11.01 0.38
C SER A 104 41.20 -10.91 0.95
N ASP A 105 41.57 -9.75 1.51
CA ASP A 105 42.92 -9.48 1.97
C ASP A 105 43.22 -10.38 3.16
N VAL A 106 43.94 -11.44 2.84
CA VAL A 106 44.50 -12.35 3.80
C VAL A 106 45.51 -11.57 4.63
N SER A 107 45.19 -11.34 5.90
CA SER A 107 46.12 -10.74 6.83
C SER A 107 46.82 -11.86 7.61
N PRO A 108 48.17 -11.92 7.60
CA PRO A 108 48.87 -12.87 8.44
C PRO A 108 48.60 -12.57 9.92
N THR A 109 48.54 -13.62 10.75
CA THR A 109 48.39 -13.43 12.19
C THR A 109 49.58 -12.66 12.74
N PRO A 110 49.44 -11.98 13.89
CA PRO A 110 50.56 -11.30 14.52
C PRO A 110 51.78 -12.22 14.77
N ASP A 111 51.53 -13.51 14.99
CA ASP A 111 52.54 -14.55 15.16
C ASP A 111 52.99 -15.22 13.85
N GLY A 112 52.40 -14.87 12.70
CA GLY A 112 52.78 -15.29 11.36
C GLY A 112 52.50 -16.76 11.01
N ARG A 113 51.81 -17.51 11.88
CA ARG A 113 51.61 -18.96 11.70
C ARG A 113 50.36 -19.33 10.92
N ALA A 114 49.44 -18.39 10.77
CA ALA A 114 48.27 -18.58 9.97
C ALA A 114 47.91 -17.30 9.21
N ASN A 115 47.07 -17.53 8.21
CA ASN A 115 46.46 -16.50 7.42
C ASN A 115 45.02 -16.37 7.92
N VAL A 116 44.68 -15.21 8.49
CA VAL A 116 43.32 -14.93 8.93
C VAL A 116 42.63 -14.19 7.80
N VAL A 117 41.65 -14.85 7.19
CA VAL A 117 40.60 -14.13 6.49
C VAL A 117 39.70 -13.57 7.59
N PRO A 118 39.56 -12.25 7.74
CA PRO A 118 38.64 -11.70 8.71
C PRO A 118 37.26 -12.32 8.49
N ALA A 119 36.74 -13.01 9.50
CA ALA A 119 35.38 -13.48 9.47
C ALA A 119 34.47 -12.25 9.38
N ARG A 120 33.51 -12.30 8.44
CA ARG A 120 32.41 -11.35 8.35
C ARG A 120 31.61 -11.31 9.65
#